data_AF-A0A2E6W745-F1
#
_entry.id   AF-A0A2E6W745-F1
#
_cell.length_a   1.000
_cell.length_b   1.000
_cell.length_c   1.000
_cell.angle_alpha   90.00
_cell.angle_beta   90.00
_cell.angle_gamma   90.00
#
_symmetry.space_group_name_H-M   'P 1'
#
loop_
_entity.id
_entity.type
_entity.pdbx_description
1 polymer ?
#
loop_
_entity_poly.entity_id
_entity_poly.type
_entity_poly.pdbx_seq_one_letter_code
_entity_poly.pdbx_strand_id
1 'polypeptide(L)'
;MKLENFSDKELDKIVKNIEAENKRRANRTAAATAIIAVLKKHKLSIGDIPELGLERRPSKTGRKKRAVAKKTVAAKAIAKPSKKTDKRIKVAHKYKNPEGPEKWSGRGRAPKWVNSLLEDHNISIEQFKAGKRYKI
;
A
#
# COMPACT_ATOMS: atom_id res chain seq x y z
N MET A 1 -2.50 0.39 22.34
CA MET A 1 -1.60 0.81 23.44
C MET A 1 -2.39 0.76 24.71
N LYS A 2 -1.88 0.13 25.76
CA LYS A 2 -2.46 0.27 27.11
C LYS A 2 -1.89 1.56 27.71
N LEU A 3 -2.76 2.44 28.18
CA LEU A 3 -2.38 3.76 28.70
C LEU A 3 -1.69 3.67 30.07
N GLU A 4 -1.89 2.55 30.77
CA GLU A 4 -1.34 2.21 32.09
C GLU A 4 0.21 2.15 32.11
N ASN A 5 0.86 2.02 30.96
CA ASN A 5 2.31 1.84 30.85
C ASN A 5 3.08 3.14 30.58
N PHE A 6 2.40 4.28 30.46
CA PHE A 6 3.02 5.57 30.14
C PHE A 6 3.08 6.46 31.37
N SER A 7 4.18 7.21 31.52
CA SER A 7 4.28 8.24 32.55
C SER A 7 3.30 9.39 32.25
N ASP A 8 2.84 10.10 33.29
CA ASP A 8 1.96 11.27 33.14
C ASP A 8 2.49 12.30 32.12
N LYS A 9 3.81 12.50 32.09
CA LYS A 9 4.46 13.40 31.11
C LYS A 9 4.35 12.90 29.67
N GLU A 10 4.37 11.59 29.47
CA GLU A 10 4.22 10.96 28.16
C GLU A 10 2.77 10.99 27.70
N LEU A 11 1.83 10.77 28.63
CA LEU A 11 0.39 10.92 28.37
C LEU A 11 0.05 12.34 27.94
N ASP A 12 0.56 13.37 28.63
CA ASP A 12 0.40 14.78 28.25
C ASP A 12 0.94 15.07 26.85
N LYS A 13 2.10 14.50 26.50
CA LYS A 13 2.69 14.67 25.17
C LYS A 13 1.82 14.00 24.09
N ILE A 14 1.25 12.84 24.38
CA ILE A 14 0.33 12.15 23.49
C ILE A 14 -0.94 12.98 23.27
N VAL A 15 -1.54 13.52 24.34
CA VAL A 15 -2.73 14.39 24.25
C VAL A 15 -2.45 15.61 23.36
N LYS A 16 -1.35 16.33 23.61
CA LYS A 16 -0.96 17.49 22.79
C LYS A 16 -0.76 17.13 21.31
N ASN A 17 -0.16 15.97 21.02
CA ASN A 17 0.02 15.50 19.66
C ASN A 17 -1.32 15.17 18.98
N ILE A 18 -2.24 14.54 19.72
CA ILE A 18 -3.60 14.22 19.22
C ILE A 18 -4.35 15.51 18.91
N GLU A 19 -4.32 16.50 19.79
CA GLU A 19 -4.97 17.80 19.58
C GLU A 19 -4.39 18.54 18.38
N ALA A 20 -3.06 18.57 18.26
CA ALA A 20 -2.38 19.19 17.12
C ALA A 20 -2.76 18.50 15.80
N GLU A 21 -2.81 17.17 15.78
CA GLU A 21 -3.20 16.39 14.61
C GLU A 21 -4.69 16.60 14.25
N ASN A 22 -5.57 16.65 15.26
CA ASN A 22 -6.98 16.95 15.05
C ASN A 22 -7.16 18.36 14.46
N LYS A 23 -6.44 19.36 14.97
CA LYS A 23 -6.46 20.73 14.43
C LYS A 23 -5.95 20.77 12.98
N ARG A 24 -4.87 20.05 12.66
CA ARG A 24 -4.36 19.92 11.28
C ARG A 24 -5.41 19.31 10.34
N ARG A 25 -6.09 18.24 10.78
CA ARG A 25 -7.16 17.60 9.99
C ARG A 25 -8.36 18.52 9.81
N ALA A 26 -8.79 19.21 10.86
CA ALA A 26 -9.86 20.21 10.79
C ALA A 26 -9.52 21.32 9.78
N ASN A 27 -8.31 21.88 9.84
CA ASN A 27 -7.87 22.90 8.89
C ASN A 27 -7.86 22.40 7.44
N ARG A 28 -7.39 21.16 7.19
CA ARG A 28 -7.38 20.57 5.85
C ARG A 28 -8.80 20.36 5.31
N THR A 29 -9.71 19.86 6.15
CA THR A 29 -11.11 19.66 5.75
C THR A 29 -11.79 21.01 5.48
N ALA A 30 -11.60 22.00 6.34
CA ALA A 30 -12.09 23.36 6.13
C ALA A 30 -11.56 23.97 4.81
N ALA A 31 -10.25 23.89 4.57
CA ALA A 31 -9.64 24.36 3.32
C ALA A 31 -10.23 23.64 2.09
N ALA A 32 -10.40 22.32 2.14
CA ALA A 32 -11.02 21.57 1.06
C ALA A 32 -12.48 22.00 0.81
N THR A 33 -13.26 22.25 1.88
CA THR A 33 -14.64 22.76 1.72
C THR A 33 -14.68 24.15 1.09
N ALA A 34 -13.75 25.03 1.45
CA ALA A 34 -13.62 26.36 0.86
C ALA A 34 -13.26 26.29 -0.63
N ILE A 35 -12.30 25.43 -1.00
CA ILE A 35 -11.93 25.18 -2.40
C ILE A 35 -13.15 24.69 -3.18
N ILE A 36 -13.88 23.70 -2.65
CA ILE A 36 -15.09 23.18 -3.31
C ILE A 36 -16.16 24.26 -3.46
N ALA A 37 -16.33 25.14 -2.47
CA ALA A 37 -17.29 26.23 -2.55
C ALA A 37 -16.94 27.23 -3.66
N VAL A 38 -15.66 27.61 -3.78
CA VAL A 38 -15.17 28.47 -4.87
C VAL A 38 -15.40 27.80 -6.22
N LEU A 39 -15.02 26.53 -6.38
CA LEU A 39 -15.24 25.78 -7.61
C LEU A 39 -16.72 25.75 -8.03
N LYS A 40 -17.62 25.47 -7.08
CA LYS A 40 -19.07 25.50 -7.32
C LYS A 40 -19.58 26.87 -7.75
N LYS A 41 -19.11 27.94 -7.11
CA LYS A 41 -19.48 29.33 -7.46
C LYS A 41 -19.14 29.64 -8.92
N HIS A 42 -18.01 29.12 -9.40
CA HIS A 42 -17.56 29.29 -10.78
C HIS A 42 -18.02 28.19 -11.74
N LYS A 43 -18.90 27.29 -11.29
CA LYS A 43 -19.41 26.15 -12.08
C LYS A 43 -18.28 25.26 -12.64
N LEU A 44 -17.16 25.17 -11.93
CA LEU A 44 -16.02 24.33 -12.27
C LEU A 44 -16.03 23.04 -11.43
N SER A 45 -15.63 21.94 -12.03
CA SER A 45 -15.28 20.69 -11.37
C SER A 45 -13.75 20.56 -11.26
N ILE A 46 -13.28 19.76 -10.31
CA ILE A 46 -11.85 19.40 -10.19
C ILE A 46 -11.30 18.77 -11.49
N GLY A 47 -12.16 18.16 -12.30
CA GLY A 47 -11.80 17.62 -13.61
C GLY A 47 -11.70 18.65 -14.74
N ASP A 48 -12.23 19.86 -14.54
CA ASP A 48 -12.25 20.90 -15.58
C ASP A 48 -11.00 21.80 -15.51
N ILE A 49 -10.04 21.48 -14.63
CA ILE A 49 -8.78 22.21 -14.44
C ILE A 49 -7.61 21.29 -14.83
N PRO A 50 -7.37 21.10 -16.14
CA PRO A 50 -6.33 20.19 -16.63
C PRO A 50 -4.92 20.62 -16.22
N GLU A 51 -4.67 21.92 -16.02
CA GLU A 51 -3.37 22.47 -15.62
C GLU A 51 -2.91 21.98 -14.23
N LEU A 52 -3.84 21.62 -13.35
CA LEU A 52 -3.50 21.09 -12.02
C LEU A 52 -3.08 19.61 -12.06
N GLY A 53 -3.19 18.92 -13.20
CA GLY A 53 -2.80 17.51 -13.34
C GLY A 53 -3.54 16.56 -12.41
N LEU A 54 -4.70 16.97 -11.87
CA LEU A 54 -5.55 16.20 -10.95
C LEU A 54 -6.46 15.19 -11.69
N GLU A 55 -6.33 15.13 -13.01
CA GLU A 55 -6.92 14.13 -13.89
C GLU A 55 -6.79 12.73 -13.26
N ARG A 56 -7.93 12.07 -13.04
CA ARG A 56 -7.93 10.64 -12.75
C ARG A 56 -7.37 9.96 -13.98
N ARG A 57 -6.09 9.57 -13.95
CA ARG A 57 -5.50 8.69 -14.98
C ARG A 57 -6.51 7.57 -15.26
N PRO A 58 -6.98 7.41 -16.50
CA PRO A 58 -7.89 6.32 -16.82
C PRO A 58 -7.15 5.03 -16.50
N SER A 59 -7.57 4.36 -15.42
CA SER A 59 -7.05 3.03 -15.13
C SER A 59 -7.48 2.15 -16.29
N LYS A 60 -6.51 1.64 -17.08
CA LYS A 60 -6.72 0.61 -18.11
C LYS A 60 -7.32 -0.71 -17.57
N THR A 61 -7.79 -0.73 -16.32
CA THR A 61 -8.61 -1.78 -15.74
C THR A 61 -10.06 -1.29 -15.71
N GLY A 62 -10.85 -1.71 -16.70
CA GLY A 62 -12.28 -1.45 -16.75
C GLY A 62 -12.99 -2.02 -15.52
N ARG A 63 -13.17 -1.20 -14.48
CA ARG A 63 -14.10 -1.49 -13.40
C ARG A 63 -15.49 -1.15 -13.91
N LYS A 64 -16.14 -2.11 -14.57
CA LYS A 64 -17.60 -2.04 -14.81
C LYS A 64 -18.25 -1.66 -13.48
N LYS A 65 -18.95 -0.52 -13.45
CA LYS A 65 -19.80 -0.13 -12.32
C LYS A 65 -20.85 -1.22 -12.17
N ARG A 66 -20.63 -2.16 -11.25
CA ARG A 66 -21.72 -3.01 -10.76
C ARG A 66 -22.62 -2.07 -9.96
N ALA A 67 -23.82 -1.83 -10.47
CA ALA A 67 -24.88 -1.20 -9.72
C ALA A 67 -24.97 -1.87 -8.34
N VAL A 68 -24.87 -1.08 -7.28
CA VAL A 68 -24.99 -1.56 -5.90
C VAL A 68 -26.47 -1.83 -5.68
N ALA A 69 -26.94 -3.02 -6.05
CA ALA A 69 -28.18 -3.55 -5.52
C ALA A 69 -28.00 -3.67 -4.00
N LYS A 70 -28.79 -2.93 -3.23
CA LYS A 70 -28.90 -3.08 -1.77
C LYS A 70 -29.25 -4.53 -1.48
N LYS A 71 -28.26 -5.34 -1.10
CA LYS A 71 -28.51 -6.72 -0.64
C LYS A 71 -28.59 -6.67 0.88
N THR A 72 -29.81 -6.86 1.36
CA THR A 72 -30.17 -7.13 2.74
C THR A 72 -29.34 -8.29 3.30
N VAL A 73 -29.10 -8.22 4.60
CA VAL A 73 -28.19 -9.08 5.38
C VAL A 73 -28.82 -10.46 5.56
N ALA A 74 -28.77 -11.32 4.55
CA ALA A 74 -29.08 -12.75 4.70
C ALA A 74 -28.60 -13.55 3.49
N ALA A 75 -27.36 -14.03 3.54
CA ALA A 75 -26.92 -15.30 2.95
C ALA A 75 -25.40 -15.40 3.10
N LYS A 76 -24.97 -16.12 4.14
CA LYS A 76 -23.62 -16.62 4.31
C LYS A 76 -23.36 -17.66 3.20
N ALA A 77 -23.05 -17.20 2.00
CA ALA A 77 -22.61 -18.07 0.91
C ALA A 77 -21.08 -18.17 0.99
N ILE A 78 -20.63 -19.37 1.40
CA ILE A 78 -19.24 -19.82 1.35
C ILE A 78 -18.74 -19.61 -0.09
N ALA A 79 -17.94 -18.57 -0.31
CA ALA A 79 -17.33 -18.30 -1.60
C ALA A 79 -16.26 -19.38 -1.85
N LYS A 80 -16.57 -20.35 -2.71
CA LYS A 80 -15.59 -21.31 -3.22
C LYS A 80 -14.44 -20.53 -3.88
N PRO A 81 -13.17 -20.78 -3.51
CA PRO A 81 -12.05 -20.13 -4.17
C PRO A 81 -12.02 -20.59 -5.63
N SER A 82 -12.23 -19.65 -6.56
CA SER A 82 -12.09 -19.92 -7.99
C SER A 82 -10.65 -20.32 -8.26
N LYS A 83 -10.43 -21.63 -8.48
CA LYS A 83 -9.14 -22.22 -8.85
C LYS A 83 -8.82 -21.79 -10.28
N LYS A 84 -8.30 -20.57 -10.46
CA LYS A 84 -7.63 -20.20 -11.70
C LYS A 84 -6.33 -21.01 -11.71
N THR A 85 -6.33 -22.12 -12.44
CA THR A 85 -5.12 -22.88 -12.72
C THR A 85 -4.22 -22.00 -13.57
N ASP A 86 -3.36 -21.24 -12.90
CA ASP A 86 -2.29 -20.48 -13.53
C ASP A 86 -1.35 -21.50 -14.19
N LYS A 87 -1.37 -21.61 -15.52
CA LYS A 87 -0.54 -22.53 -16.31
C LYS A 87 0.95 -22.13 -16.31
N ARG A 88 1.42 -21.45 -15.27
CA ARG A 88 2.81 -21.05 -15.12
C ARG A 88 3.60 -22.23 -14.59
N ILE A 89 4.62 -22.62 -15.33
CA ILE A 89 5.59 -23.63 -14.92
C ILE A 89 6.17 -23.21 -13.57
N LYS A 90 6.02 -24.07 -12.56
CA LYS A 90 6.59 -23.83 -11.23
C LYS A 90 8.11 -23.82 -11.36
N VAL A 91 8.70 -22.63 -11.27
CA VAL A 91 10.15 -22.46 -11.35
C VAL A 91 10.78 -22.90 -10.03
N ALA A 92 11.78 -23.78 -10.10
CA ALA A 92 12.57 -24.16 -8.94
C ALA A 92 13.24 -22.95 -8.29
N HIS A 93 13.32 -22.95 -6.96
CA HIS A 93 14.08 -21.92 -6.24
C HIS A 93 15.57 -22.05 -6.56
N LYS A 94 16.28 -20.93 -6.68
CA LYS A 94 17.71 -20.87 -7.00
C LYS A 94 18.57 -20.34 -5.87
N TYR A 95 17.98 -19.55 -4.98
CA TYR A 95 18.68 -18.91 -3.87
C TYR A 95 17.97 -19.22 -2.56
N LYS A 96 18.73 -19.38 -1.47
CA LYS A 96 18.22 -19.61 -0.12
C LYS A 96 18.75 -18.54 0.83
N ASN A 97 17.88 -18.07 1.72
CA ASN A 97 18.27 -17.16 2.78
C ASN A 97 19.20 -17.90 3.78
N PRO A 98 20.40 -17.36 4.10
CA PRO A 98 21.27 -17.95 5.13
C PRO A 98 20.64 -17.92 6.54
N GLU A 99 19.81 -16.92 6.84
CA GLU A 99 19.25 -16.71 8.18
C GLU A 99 17.84 -17.29 8.37
N GLY A 100 17.23 -17.82 7.31
CA GLY A 100 15.83 -18.25 7.35
C GLY A 100 15.44 -19.32 6.34
N PRO A 101 14.19 -19.81 6.39
CA PRO A 101 13.69 -20.84 5.48
C PRO A 101 13.31 -20.29 4.09
N GLU A 102 13.38 -18.98 3.90
CA GLU A 102 12.94 -18.31 2.67
C GLU A 102 13.81 -18.68 1.46
N LYS A 103 13.16 -18.87 0.32
CA LYS A 103 13.82 -19.22 -0.95
C LYS A 103 13.35 -18.31 -2.06
N TRP A 104 14.23 -18.04 -3.01
CA TRP A 104 13.94 -17.19 -4.16
C TRP A 104 14.38 -17.84 -5.47
N SER A 105 13.53 -17.77 -6.49
CA SER A 105 13.84 -18.32 -7.83
C SER A 105 14.73 -17.40 -8.67
N GLY A 106 15.04 -16.20 -8.19
CA GLY A 106 15.75 -15.17 -8.94
C GLY A 106 14.89 -14.45 -9.98
N ARG A 107 13.59 -14.78 -10.06
CA ARG A 107 12.59 -14.15 -10.94
C ARG A 107 11.64 -13.27 -10.13
N GLY A 108 11.18 -12.17 -10.73
CA GLY A 108 10.26 -11.21 -10.11
C GLY A 108 10.93 -10.28 -9.10
N ARG A 109 10.12 -9.63 -8.27
CA ARG A 109 10.58 -8.70 -7.22
C ARG A 109 11.47 -9.43 -6.21
N ALA A 110 12.61 -8.85 -5.88
CA ALA A 110 13.50 -9.38 -4.86
C ALA A 110 12.81 -9.36 -3.47
N PRO A 111 12.94 -10.44 -2.68
CA PRO A 111 12.45 -10.49 -1.31
C PRO A 111 13.29 -9.60 -0.40
N LYS A 112 12.76 -9.28 0.79
CA LYS A 112 13.39 -8.35 1.74
C LYS A 112 14.81 -8.78 2.14
N TRP A 113 15.01 -10.06 2.45
CA TRP A 113 16.32 -10.59 2.85
C TRP A 113 17.39 -10.42 1.76
N VAL A 114 17.02 -10.49 0.47
CA VAL A 114 17.97 -10.22 -0.61
C VAL A 114 18.37 -8.76 -0.56
N ASN A 115 17.41 -7.84 -0.44
CA ASN A 115 17.72 -6.40 -0.37
C ASN A 115 18.59 -6.07 0.85
N SER A 116 18.31 -6.65 2.03
CA SER A 116 19.16 -6.50 3.21
C SER A 116 20.59 -6.97 2.93
N LEU A 117 20.78 -8.13 2.30
CA LEU A 117 22.12 -8.60 1.91
C LEU A 117 22.81 -7.68 0.88
N LEU A 118 22.06 -7.06 -0.03
CA LEU A 118 22.64 -6.09 -0.98
C LEU A 118 23.16 -4.85 -0.25
N GLU A 119 22.41 -4.37 0.74
CA GLU A 119 22.77 -3.22 1.59
C GLU A 119 23.97 -3.57 2.49
N ASP A 120 23.91 -4.70 3.21
CA ASP A 120 24.92 -5.13 4.17
C ASP A 120 26.28 -5.41 3.51
N HIS A 121 26.27 -6.01 2.32
CA HIS A 121 27.50 -6.33 1.58
C HIS A 121 27.87 -5.28 0.54
N ASN A 122 27.08 -4.21 0.38
CA ASN A 122 27.23 -3.18 -0.65
C ASN A 122 27.45 -3.79 -2.06
N ILE A 123 26.71 -4.86 -2.37
CA ILE A 123 26.79 -5.59 -3.65
C ILE A 123 25.57 -5.34 -4.51
N SER A 124 25.74 -5.37 -5.83
CA SER A 124 24.60 -5.28 -6.74
C SER A 124 23.80 -6.59 -6.80
N ILE A 125 22.54 -6.52 -7.23
CA ILE A 125 21.72 -7.72 -7.45
C ILE A 125 22.35 -8.68 -8.47
N GLU A 126 23.13 -8.17 -9.42
CA GLU A 126 23.83 -8.97 -10.42
C GLU A 126 25.01 -9.72 -9.78
N GLN A 127 25.80 -9.04 -8.95
CA GLN A 127 26.88 -9.64 -8.18
C GLN A 127 26.34 -10.71 -7.22
N PHE A 128 25.21 -10.44 -6.55
CA PHE A 128 24.52 -11.43 -5.73
C PHE A 128 24.10 -12.66 -6.54
N LYS A 129 23.57 -12.47 -7.75
CA LYS A 129 23.12 -13.57 -8.62
C LYS A 129 24.29 -14.37 -9.22
N ALA A 130 25.42 -13.72 -9.48
CA ALA A 130 26.65 -14.34 -9.96
C ALA A 130 27.39 -15.11 -8.85
N GLY A 131 27.28 -14.64 -7.60
CA GLY A 131 27.86 -15.28 -6.43
C GLY A 131 27.26 -16.66 -6.16
N LYS A 132 28.12 -17.65 -5.91
CA LYS A 132 27.71 -19.02 -5.51
C LYS A 132 27.31 -19.11 -4.03
N ARG A 133 27.56 -18.07 -3.23
CA ARG A 133 27.40 -18.06 -1.76
C ARG A 133 25.97 -18.32 -1.28
N TYR A 134 24.97 -17.89 -2.05
CA TYR A 134 23.56 -17.96 -1.68
C TYR A 134 22.73 -18.86 -2.61
N LYS A 135 23.39 -19.54 -3.55
CA LYS A 135 22.77 -20.39 -4.56
C LYS A 135 22.60 -21.80 -3.99
N ILE A 136 21.44 -22.41 -4.24
CA ILE A 136 21.16 -23.83 -3.95
C ILE A 136 21.33 -24.70 -5.18
#